data_AF-A0A397BX61-F1
#
_entry.id   AF-A0A397BX61-F1
#
_cell.length_a   1.000
_cell.length_b   1.000
_cell.length_c   1.000
_cell.angle_alpha   90.00
_cell.angle_beta   90.00
_cell.angle_gamma   90.00
#
_symmetry.space_group_name_H-M   'P 1'
#
loop_
_entity.id
_entity.type
_entity.pdbx_description
1 polymer ?
#
loop_
_entity_poly.entity_id
_entity_poly.type
_entity_poly.pdbx_seq_one_letter_code
_entity_poly.pdbx_strand_id
1 'polypeptide(L)'
;MSYHHKQKAENPKNEKLAQAFDDLAAYEFQHGGLNTAVGASYSKIAMAIRDVDDEITSGEVAMNYRDIGPKTAAMIDEYFEKGEISK
;
A
#
# COMPACT_ATOMS: atom_id res chain seq x y z
N MET A 1 -7.28 21.29 13.35
CA MET A 1 -6.82 19.91 13.59
C MET A 1 -7.47 19.05 12.50
N SER A 2 -6.78 18.82 11.38
CA SER A 2 -7.37 18.02 10.30
C SER A 2 -7.36 16.55 10.72
N TYR A 3 -8.57 16.02 10.86
CA TYR A 3 -8.82 14.60 10.96
C TYR A 3 -8.18 13.91 9.75
N HIS A 4 -7.21 13.03 9.97
CA HIS A 4 -6.74 12.11 8.94
C HIS A 4 -7.86 11.10 8.70
N HIS A 5 -8.89 11.49 7.96
CA HIS A 5 -9.72 10.52 7.27
C HIS A 5 -8.77 9.79 6.34
N LYS A 6 -8.55 8.48 6.56
CA LYS A 6 -7.96 7.61 5.54
C LYS A 6 -8.76 7.88 4.27
N GLN A 7 -8.14 8.54 3.30
CA GLN A 7 -8.80 8.88 2.05
C GLN A 7 -9.19 7.56 1.38
N LYS A 8 -10.42 7.50 0.87
CA LYS A 8 -10.79 6.42 -0.05
C LYS A 8 -9.90 6.52 -1.27
N ALA A 9 -9.60 5.37 -1.88
CA ALA A 9 -8.95 5.35 -3.17
C ALA A 9 -9.83 6.07 -4.21
N GLU A 10 -9.19 6.82 -5.10
CA GLU A 10 -9.84 7.46 -6.25
C GLU A 10 -10.53 6.39 -7.11
N ASN A 11 -9.85 5.26 -7.34
CA ASN A 11 -10.48 4.05 -7.84
C ASN A 11 -10.94 3.11 -6.70
N PRO A 12 -12.24 2.85 -6.53
CA PRO A 12 -12.75 1.99 -5.46
C PRO A 12 -12.21 0.55 -5.48
N LYS A 13 -11.73 0.06 -6.63
CA LYS A 13 -11.15 -1.28 -6.74
C LYS A 13 -9.77 -1.39 -6.09
N ASN A 14 -9.06 -0.27 -5.95
CA ASN A 14 -7.76 -0.20 -5.29
C ASN A 14 -7.88 -0.12 -3.76
N GLU A 15 -9.09 0.09 -3.22
CA GLU A 15 -9.32 0.33 -1.79
C GLU A 15 -8.76 -0.80 -0.91
N LYS A 16 -9.03 -2.06 -1.25
CA LYS A 16 -8.57 -3.20 -0.44
C LYS A 16 -7.06 -3.39 -0.50
N LEU A 17 -6.46 -3.12 -1.65
CA LEU A 17 -5.01 -3.19 -1.82
C LEU A 17 -4.32 -2.07 -1.01
N ALA A 18 -4.82 -0.83 -1.11
CA ALA A 18 -4.33 0.27 -0.30
C ALA A 18 -4.47 -0.01 1.21
N GLN A 19 -5.61 -0.57 1.61
CA GLN A 19 -5.87 -0.95 2.99
C GLN A 19 -4.89 -2.03 3.49
N ALA A 20 -4.51 -3.00 2.65
CA ALA A 20 -3.51 -4.01 3.01
C ALA A 20 -2.13 -3.38 3.33
N PHE A 21 -1.68 -2.41 2.55
CA PHE A 21 -0.44 -1.67 2.84
C PHE A 21 -0.54 -0.78 4.08
N ASP A 22 -1.72 -0.20 4.33
CA ASP A 22 -2.02 0.53 5.56
C ASP A 22 -1.91 -0.35 6.81
N ASP A 23 -2.42 -1.58 6.73
CA ASP A 23 -2.36 -2.55 7.83
C ASP A 23 -0.92 -3.03 8.05
N LEU A 24 -0.16 -3.23 6.97
CA LEU A 24 1.26 -3.53 7.03
C LEU A 24 2.05 -2.40 7.69
N ALA A 25 1.75 -1.14 7.32
CA ALA A 25 2.33 0.05 7.94
C ALA A 25 2.01 0.12 9.43
N ALA A 26 0.75 -0.06 9.81
CA ALA A 26 0.30 -0.04 11.20
C ALA A 26 1.01 -1.11 12.02
N TYR A 27 1.14 -2.32 11.49
CA TYR A 27 1.83 -3.40 12.18
C TYR A 27 3.34 -3.14 12.28
N GLU A 28 4.01 -2.51 11.30
CA GLU A 28 5.40 -2.02 11.42
C GLU A 28 5.55 -0.92 12.48
N PHE A 29 4.64 0.04 12.56
CA PHE A 29 4.70 1.07 13.60
C PHE A 29 4.54 0.50 15.00
N GLN A 30 3.78 -0.59 15.15
CA GLN A 30 3.56 -1.25 16.43
C GLN A 30 4.71 -2.23 16.80
N HIS A 31 5.28 -2.94 15.82
CA HIS A 31 6.20 -4.06 16.07
C HIS A 31 7.64 -3.82 15.60
N GLY A 32 7.89 -2.82 14.75
CA GLY A 32 9.21 -2.52 14.16
C GLY A 32 10.20 -1.82 15.10
N GLY A 33 9.83 -1.65 16.37
CA GLY A 33 10.66 -0.99 17.38
C GLY A 33 10.92 0.48 17.06
N LEU A 34 12.18 0.91 17.14
CA LEU A 34 12.58 2.30 16.85
C LEU A 34 12.71 2.61 15.35
N ASN A 35 12.62 1.61 14.46
CA ASN A 35 12.75 1.80 13.02
C ASN A 35 11.40 2.05 12.35
N THR A 36 10.91 3.28 12.45
CA THR A 36 9.63 3.70 11.85
C THR A 36 9.69 3.91 10.34
N ALA A 37 10.88 3.85 9.72
CA ALA A 37 11.06 4.11 8.29
C ALA A 37 10.32 3.09 7.41
N VAL A 38 10.23 1.83 7.86
CA VAL A 38 9.52 0.77 7.13
C VAL A 38 8.01 1.04 7.13
N GLY A 39 7.42 1.31 8.30
CA GLY A 39 6.01 1.68 8.41
C GLY A 39 5.68 2.93 7.59
N ALA A 40 6.53 3.95 7.64
CA ALA A 40 6.36 5.16 6.83
C ALA A 40 6.43 4.88 5.31
N SER A 41 7.25 3.91 4.89
CA SER A 41 7.34 3.52 3.47
C SER A 41 6.05 2.83 3.02
N TYR A 42 5.50 1.93 3.82
CA TYR A 42 4.22 1.29 3.51
C TYR A 42 3.04 2.27 3.51
N SER A 43 3.03 3.27 4.42
CA SER A 43 2.02 4.34 4.37
C SER A 43 2.11 5.17 3.08
N LYS A 44 3.32 5.45 2.59
CA LYS A 44 3.49 6.14 1.30
C LYS A 44 2.99 5.31 0.13
N ILE A 45 3.26 4.01 0.13
CA ILE A 45 2.77 3.08 -0.89
C ILE A 45 1.23 3.02 -0.87
N ALA A 46 0.62 2.91 0.31
CA ALA A 46 -0.83 2.91 0.46
C ALA A 46 -1.45 4.21 -0.09
N MET A 47 -0.81 5.36 0.14
CA MET A 47 -1.23 6.64 -0.44
C MET A 47 -1.07 6.64 -1.96
N ALA A 48 0.07 6.19 -2.49
CA ALA A 48 0.29 6.11 -3.94
C ALA A 48 -0.78 5.25 -4.64
N ILE A 49 -1.18 4.12 -4.05
CA ILE A 49 -2.24 3.24 -4.57
C ILE A 49 -3.62 3.92 -4.54
N ARG A 50 -3.90 4.74 -3.52
CA ARG A 50 -5.17 5.50 -3.42
C ARG A 50 -5.27 6.57 -4.49
N ASP A 51 -4.16 7.21 -4.80
CA ASP A 51 -4.09 8.29 -5.80
C ASP A 51 -4.13 7.77 -7.24
N VAL A 52 -4.16 6.45 -7.46
CA VAL A 52 -4.29 5.87 -8.80
C VAL A 52 -5.75 5.85 -9.25
N ASP A 53 -6.01 6.53 -10.37
CA ASP A 53 -7.33 6.57 -11.05
C ASP A 53 -7.69 5.25 -11.73
N ASP A 54 -6.70 4.53 -12.26
CA ASP A 54 -6.88 3.24 -12.92
C ASP A 54 -6.92 2.07 -11.92
N GLU A 55 -7.50 0.94 -12.33
CA GLU A 55 -7.46 -0.27 -11.52
C GLU A 55 -6.06 -0.87 -11.54
N ILE A 56 -5.46 -1.06 -10.37
CA ILE A 56 -4.24 -1.85 -10.23
C ILE A 56 -4.64 -3.32 -10.22
N THR A 57 -4.08 -4.10 -11.14
CA THR A 57 -4.37 -5.53 -11.28
C THR A 57 -3.14 -6.42 -11.12
N SER A 58 -1.94 -5.84 -11.10
CA SER A 58 -0.67 -6.53 -10.91
C SER A 58 0.42 -5.55 -10.45
N GLY A 59 1.53 -6.09 -9.96
CA GLY A 59 2.75 -5.36 -9.66
C GLY A 59 3.32 -4.64 -10.90
N GLU A 60 3.20 -5.24 -12.08
CA GLU A 60 3.62 -4.62 -13.35
C GLU A 60 2.84 -3.34 -13.64
N VAL A 61 1.51 -3.36 -13.50
CA VAL A 61 0.67 -2.17 -13.63
C VAL A 61 1.07 -1.14 -12.58
N ALA A 62 1.25 -1.58 -11.33
CA ALA A 62 1.58 -0.72 -10.21
C ALA A 62 2.92 0.01 -10.37
N MET A 63 3.92 -0.60 -11.01
CA MET A 63 5.23 -0.01 -11.26
C MET A 63 5.21 1.22 -12.18
N ASN A 64 4.10 1.47 -12.90
CA ASN A 64 3.95 2.69 -13.69
C ASN A 64 3.70 3.92 -12.80
N TYR A 65 3.37 3.73 -11.52
CA TYR A 65 3.06 4.82 -10.60
C TYR A 65 4.25 5.13 -9.68
N ARG A 66 4.30 6.39 -9.23
CA ARG A 66 5.39 6.89 -8.39
C ARG A 66 5.44 6.12 -7.06
N ASP A 67 6.64 5.98 -6.51
CA ASP A 67 6.90 5.34 -5.20
C ASP A 67 6.66 3.81 -5.15
N ILE A 68 6.24 3.19 -6.25
CA ILE A 68 6.10 1.74 -6.39
C ILE A 68 7.30 1.16 -7.14
N GLY A 69 8.23 0.56 -6.38
CA GLY A 69 9.40 -0.13 -6.93
C GLY A 69 9.20 -1.64 -7.07
N PRO A 70 10.17 -2.37 -7.66
CA PRO A 70 10.06 -3.81 -7.93
C PRO A 70 9.73 -4.67 -6.70
N LYS A 71 10.24 -4.30 -5.52
CA LYS A 71 9.93 -5.00 -4.27
C LYS A 71 8.45 -4.85 -3.88
N THR A 72 7.91 -3.64 -4.02
CA THR A 72 6.50 -3.36 -3.75
C THR A 72 5.60 -4.02 -4.80
N ALA A 73 6.03 -4.03 -6.06
CA ALA A 73 5.33 -4.73 -7.14
C ALA A 73 5.15 -6.21 -6.82
N ALA A 74 6.21 -6.89 -6.36
CA ALA A 74 6.12 -8.29 -5.94
C ALA A 74 5.16 -8.51 -4.75
N MET A 75 5.06 -7.55 -3.80
CA MET A 75 4.07 -7.62 -2.71
C MET A 75 2.64 -7.44 -3.23
N ILE A 76 2.43 -6.61 -4.26
CA ILE A 76 1.14 -6.43 -4.91
C ILE A 76 0.73 -7.71 -5.64
N ASP A 77 1.67 -8.34 -6.36
CA ASP A 77 1.42 -9.63 -7.00
C ASP A 77 1.07 -10.71 -5.96
N GLU A 78 1.81 -10.77 -4.85
CA GLU A 78 1.50 -11.66 -3.73
C GLU A 78 0.09 -11.43 -3.17
N TYR A 79 -0.31 -10.17 -3.02
CA TYR A 79 -1.67 -9.83 -2.58
C TYR A 79 -2.73 -10.37 -3.54
N PHE A 80 -2.53 -10.28 -4.85
CA PHE A 80 -3.49 -10.80 -5.82
C PHE A 80 -3.49 -12.33 -5.89
N GLU A 81 -2.36 -12.98 -5.62
CA GLU A 81 -2.26 -14.44 -5.58
C GLU A 81 -2.87 -15.04 -4.31
N LYS A 82 -2.61 -14.44 -3.14
CA LYS A 82 -2.94 -15.01 -1.83
C LYS A 82 -4.10 -14.32 -1.12
N GLY A 83 -4.44 -13.10 -1.51
CA GLY A 83 -5.42 -12.23 -0.86
C GLY A 83 -4.87 -11.42 0.32
N GLU A 84 -3.58 -11.59 0.67
CA GLU A 84 -2.90 -10.89 1.76
C GLU A 84 -1.41 -10.70 1.44
N ILE A 85 -0.78 -9.71 2.07
CA ILE A 85 0.66 -9.47 1.96
C ILE A 85 1.31 -10.11 3.19
N SER A 86 2.18 -11.10 2.97
CA SER A 86 2.94 -11.71 4.06
C SER A 86 3.89 -10.67 4.68
N LYS A 87 4.06 -10.74 6.00
CA LYS A 87 5.05 -9.93 6.70
C LYS A 87 6.24 -10.77 7.18
#